data_AF-A0A3S2UG04-F1
#
_entry.id   AF-A0A3S2UG04-F1
#
_cell.length_a   1.000
_cell.length_b   1.000
_cell.length_c   1.000
_cell.angle_alpha   90.00
_cell.angle_beta   90.00
_cell.angle_gamma   90.00
#
_symmetry.space_group_name_H-M   'P 1'
#
loop_
_entity.id
_entity.type
_entity.pdbx_description
1 polymer ?
#
loop_
_entity_poly.entity_id
_entity_poly.type
_entity_poly.pdbx_seq_one_letter_code
_entity_poly.pdbx_strand_id
1 'polypeptide(L)'
;MPDRSSPLLLILTVLSPALCCDWLTGYRDLRNRTVVLTRTTGGPVLDPGFFPHNLYKRVFSSEVQVQLWFIRENLQHIHDLQNRSRCSSTWNQQRRVELLQSLERQIQELGSCLKEPPVGTESRVLAKQLHRYYRKLRRQSLQPPVGSRQPGSDPGSDPGSDPGSAGCQLLRQVTLMHLNRMDYLRNHARHRAERPGPKH
;
A
#
# COMPACT_ATOMS: atom_id res chain seq x y z
N MET A 1 -40.93 -8.84 -49.08
CA MET A 1 -40.29 -7.53 -48.83
C MET A 1 -39.91 -7.52 -47.36
N PRO A 2 -38.61 -7.61 -47.02
CA PRO A 2 -38.17 -8.07 -45.71
C PRO A 2 -38.24 -6.98 -44.64
N ASP A 3 -38.66 -7.44 -43.46
CA ASP A 3 -38.70 -6.73 -42.20
C ASP A 3 -37.27 -6.41 -41.73
N ARG A 4 -36.98 -5.13 -41.47
CA ARG A 4 -35.68 -4.65 -40.99
C ARG A 4 -35.59 -4.86 -39.48
N SER A 5 -35.46 -6.12 -39.07
CA SER A 5 -34.96 -6.45 -37.74
C SER A 5 -33.44 -6.22 -37.72
N SER A 6 -33.01 -5.01 -37.40
CA SER A 6 -31.62 -4.75 -37.01
C SER A 6 -31.31 -5.60 -35.77
N PRO A 7 -30.33 -6.52 -35.81
CA PRO A 7 -29.79 -7.03 -34.57
C PRO A 7 -29.00 -5.88 -33.98
N LEU A 8 -29.55 -5.23 -32.94
CA LEU A 8 -28.76 -4.44 -32.02
C LEU A 8 -27.65 -5.36 -31.52
N LEU A 9 -26.47 -5.18 -32.10
CA LEU A 9 -25.20 -5.72 -31.65
C LEU A 9 -25.02 -5.28 -30.21
N LEU A 10 -25.58 -6.07 -29.28
CA LEU A 10 -25.20 -6.10 -27.87
C LEU A 10 -23.78 -6.66 -27.82
N ILE A 11 -22.83 -5.85 -28.26
CA ILE A 11 -21.45 -5.95 -27.83
C ILE A 11 -21.47 -5.50 -26.37
N LEU A 12 -21.98 -6.38 -25.50
CA LEU A 12 -21.60 -6.38 -24.09
C LEU A 12 -20.11 -6.68 -24.11
N THR A 13 -19.33 -5.61 -24.25
CA THR A 13 -17.91 -5.63 -23.98
C THR A 13 -17.77 -6.30 -22.63
N VAL A 14 -17.03 -7.41 -22.60
CA VAL A 14 -16.48 -7.98 -21.38
C VAL A 14 -15.49 -6.94 -20.87
N LEU A 15 -16.01 -5.82 -20.36
CA LEU A 15 -15.26 -4.87 -19.58
C LEU A 15 -14.80 -5.69 -18.38
N SER A 16 -13.52 -6.06 -18.40
CA SER A 16 -12.87 -6.73 -17.28
C SER A 16 -13.31 -5.98 -16.02
N PRO A 17 -13.74 -6.64 -14.93
CA PRO A 17 -14.22 -5.96 -13.72
C PRO A 17 -13.25 -4.90 -13.17
N ALA A 18 -11.98 -4.95 -13.57
CA ALA A 18 -10.98 -3.93 -13.30
C ALA A 18 -11.20 -2.59 -14.05
N LEU A 19 -11.83 -2.58 -15.23
CA LEU A 19 -12.17 -1.35 -15.97
C LEU A 19 -13.33 -0.57 -15.33
N CYS A 20 -14.16 -1.23 -14.52
CA CYS A 20 -15.20 -0.58 -13.70
C CYS A 20 -14.65 -0.08 -12.35
N CYS A 21 -13.35 -0.23 -12.09
CA CYS A 21 -12.75 0.24 -10.85
C CYS A 21 -12.37 1.71 -10.98
N ASP A 22 -13.24 2.61 -10.52
CA ASP A 22 -13.03 4.07 -10.56
C ASP A 22 -11.72 4.50 -9.88
N TRP A 23 -11.25 3.73 -8.89
CA TRP A 23 -9.96 3.93 -8.26
C TRP A 23 -8.79 3.92 -9.26
N LEU A 24 -8.82 3.05 -10.28
CA LEU A 24 -7.74 2.97 -11.28
C LEU A 24 -7.61 4.27 -12.09
N THR A 25 -8.73 4.96 -12.29
CA THR A 25 -8.81 6.25 -12.99
C THR A 25 -8.28 7.39 -12.12
N GLY A 26 -8.66 7.42 -10.83
CA GLY A 26 -8.23 8.45 -9.86
C GLY A 26 -6.88 8.23 -9.18
N TYR A 27 -6.28 7.05 -9.34
CA TYR A 27 -5.09 6.64 -8.57
C TYR A 27 -3.89 7.57 -8.72
N ARG A 28 -3.66 8.14 -9.91
CA ARG A 28 -2.49 8.99 -10.15
C ARG A 28 -2.45 10.16 -9.17
N ASP A 29 -3.59 10.81 -8.95
CA ASP A 29 -3.70 11.96 -8.08
C ASP A 29 -3.63 11.56 -6.60
N LEU A 30 -4.32 10.47 -6.24
CA LEU A 30 -4.27 9.90 -4.89
C LEU A 30 -2.85 9.49 -4.49
N ARG A 31 -2.15 8.76 -5.36
CA ARG A 31 -0.75 8.37 -5.17
C ARG A 31 0.15 9.58 -5.02
N ASN A 32 0.06 10.55 -5.93
CA ASN A 32 0.91 11.72 -5.91
C ASN A 32 0.74 12.48 -4.60
N ARG A 33 -0.51 12.65 -4.14
CA ARG A 33 -0.82 13.22 -2.84
C ARG A 33 -0.20 12.39 -1.70
N THR A 34 -0.40 11.07 -1.66
CA THR A 34 0.14 10.19 -0.61
C THR A 34 1.67 10.23 -0.56
N VAL A 35 2.35 10.21 -1.71
CA VAL A 35 3.82 10.25 -1.81
C VAL A 35 4.36 11.60 -1.35
N VAL A 36 3.75 12.71 -1.78
CA VAL A 36 4.14 14.07 -1.34
C VAL A 36 3.97 14.20 0.17
N LEU A 37 2.83 13.78 0.72
CA LEU A 37 2.57 13.83 2.16
C LEU A 37 3.56 12.98 2.95
N THR A 38 3.90 11.77 2.45
CA THR A 38 4.89 10.90 3.09
C THR A 38 6.31 11.46 2.99
N ARG A 39 6.68 12.15 1.90
CA ARG A 39 8.01 12.80 1.81
C ARG A 39 8.13 14.05 2.66
N THR A 40 7.02 14.69 2.97
CA THR A 40 7.03 15.98 3.66
C THR A 40 6.64 15.86 5.13
N THR A 41 6.48 14.64 5.63
CA THR A 41 6.20 14.38 7.05
C THR A 41 7.46 14.45 7.92
N GLY A 42 8.70 14.37 7.40
CA GLY A 42 9.93 14.74 8.14
C GLY A 42 11.09 13.71 8.14
N GLY A 43 12.34 14.17 8.29
CA GLY A 43 13.57 13.36 8.43
C GLY A 43 14.23 12.80 7.14
N PRO A 44 15.51 12.34 7.20
CA PRO A 44 16.20 11.65 6.10
C PRO A 44 15.64 10.24 5.82
N VAL A 45 15.90 9.71 4.63
CA VAL A 45 15.44 8.38 4.16
C VAL A 45 16.62 7.40 4.27
N LEU A 46 16.48 6.29 5.00
CA LEU A 46 17.55 5.30 5.22
C LEU A 46 17.41 4.11 4.24
N ASP A 47 17.81 2.87 4.56
CA ASP A 47 17.35 1.62 3.92
C ASP A 47 16.82 0.71 5.04
N PRO A 48 15.56 0.22 5.00
CA PRO A 48 15.03 -0.63 6.07
C PRO A 48 15.77 -1.96 6.22
N GLY A 49 16.58 -2.39 5.24
CA GLY A 49 17.28 -3.67 5.23
C GLY A 49 16.37 -4.91 5.15
N PHE A 50 15.04 -4.73 5.25
CA PHE A 50 14.04 -5.79 5.19
C PHE A 50 12.75 -5.27 4.55
N PHE A 51 12.59 -5.51 3.25
CA PHE A 51 11.39 -5.19 2.48
C PHE A 51 10.90 -6.45 1.74
N PRO A 52 9.58 -6.71 1.58
CA PRO A 52 9.06 -7.99 1.13
C PRO A 52 9.08 -8.10 -0.41
N HIS A 53 10.25 -7.92 -1.03
CA HIS A 53 10.46 -7.95 -2.47
C HIS A 53 9.91 -9.22 -3.13
N ASN A 54 10.17 -10.38 -2.53
CA ASN A 54 9.70 -11.67 -3.05
C ASN A 54 8.17 -11.79 -3.03
N LEU A 55 7.50 -11.11 -2.09
CA LEU A 55 6.05 -11.09 -2.02
C LEU A 55 5.47 -10.27 -3.18
N TYR A 56 6.02 -9.08 -3.43
CA TYR A 56 5.66 -8.26 -4.59
C TYR A 56 5.93 -8.99 -5.92
N LYS A 57 7.07 -9.70 -6.04
CA LYS A 57 7.38 -10.50 -7.23
C LYS A 57 6.37 -11.61 -7.47
N ARG A 58 5.93 -12.30 -6.41
CA ARG A 58 4.89 -13.35 -6.52
C ARG A 58 3.56 -12.77 -6.99
N VAL A 59 3.11 -11.69 -6.34
CA VAL A 59 1.84 -11.03 -6.66
C VAL A 59 1.81 -10.45 -8.08
N PHE A 60 2.94 -9.96 -8.58
CA PHE A 60 3.04 -9.44 -9.95
C PHE A 60 2.57 -10.45 -11.01
N SER A 61 2.82 -11.74 -10.79
CA SER A 61 2.40 -12.81 -11.70
C SER A 61 0.95 -13.25 -11.52
N SER A 62 0.32 -12.98 -10.37
CA SER A 62 -1.04 -13.40 -10.02
C SER A 62 -2.12 -12.68 -10.86
N GLU A 63 -3.37 -13.12 -10.72
CA GLU A 63 -4.53 -12.47 -11.37
C GLU A 63 -4.74 -11.02 -10.94
N VAL A 64 -5.37 -10.22 -11.79
CA VAL A 64 -5.62 -8.78 -11.53
C VAL A 64 -6.36 -8.55 -10.20
N GLN A 65 -7.36 -9.39 -9.89
CA GLN A 65 -8.09 -9.30 -8.63
C GLN A 65 -7.20 -9.54 -7.41
N VAL A 66 -6.27 -10.51 -7.48
CA VAL A 66 -5.28 -10.77 -6.42
C VAL A 66 -4.31 -9.59 -6.27
N GLN A 67 -3.90 -8.97 -7.38
CA GLN A 67 -3.03 -7.78 -7.35
C GLN A 67 -3.72 -6.60 -6.65
N LEU A 68 -4.97 -6.30 -7.04
CA LEU A 68 -5.75 -5.20 -6.45
C LEU A 68 -6.07 -5.45 -4.98
N TRP A 69 -6.46 -6.68 -4.61
CA TRP A 69 -6.64 -7.09 -3.22
C TRP A 69 -5.35 -6.89 -2.42
N PHE A 70 -4.21 -7.34 -2.93
CA PHE A 70 -2.93 -7.20 -2.25
C PHE A 70 -2.53 -5.72 -2.03
N ILE A 71 -2.85 -4.84 -2.98
CA ILE A 71 -2.66 -3.38 -2.82
C ILE A 71 -3.53 -2.86 -1.67
N ARG A 72 -4.82 -3.20 -1.63
CA ARG A 72 -5.75 -2.80 -0.55
C ARG A 72 -5.23 -3.24 0.83
N GLU A 73 -4.83 -4.50 0.98
CA GLU A 73 -4.32 -5.04 2.25
C GLU A 73 -3.02 -4.33 2.70
N ASN A 74 -2.14 -3.98 1.75
CA ASN A 74 -0.95 -3.18 2.08
C ASN A 74 -1.33 -1.78 2.56
N LEU A 75 -2.26 -1.10 1.88
CA LEU A 75 -2.72 0.23 2.27
C LEU A 75 -3.35 0.22 3.67
N GLN A 76 -4.16 -0.79 4.00
CA GLN A 76 -4.71 -0.97 5.35
C GLN A 76 -3.62 -1.12 6.40
N HIS A 77 -2.62 -1.98 6.17
CA HIS A 77 -1.52 -2.15 7.10
C HIS A 77 -0.67 -0.89 7.26
N ILE A 78 -0.43 -0.13 6.18
CA ILE A 78 0.25 1.16 6.23
C ILE A 78 -0.58 2.14 7.05
N HIS A 79 -1.88 2.27 6.77
CA HIS A 79 -2.77 3.15 7.53
C HIS A 79 -2.74 2.84 9.03
N ASP A 80 -2.83 1.57 9.41
CA ASP A 80 -2.74 1.12 10.80
C ASP A 80 -1.40 1.49 11.46
N LEU A 81 -0.28 1.30 10.76
CA LEU A 81 1.04 1.67 11.26
C LEU A 81 1.16 3.18 11.47
N GLN A 82 0.72 3.96 10.49
CA GLN A 82 0.76 5.42 10.50
C GLN A 82 -0.13 5.97 11.63
N ASN A 83 -1.32 5.40 11.81
CA ASN A 83 -2.26 5.79 12.84
C ASN A 83 -1.73 5.48 14.25
N ARG A 84 -1.09 4.32 14.45
CA ARG A 84 -0.52 3.91 15.74
C ARG A 84 0.88 4.48 16.02
N SER A 85 1.46 5.21 15.08
CA SER A 85 2.80 5.77 15.23
C SER A 85 2.87 6.82 16.34
N ARG A 86 3.99 6.84 17.06
CA ARG A 86 4.32 7.85 18.09
C ARG A 86 5.09 9.04 17.50
N CYS A 87 5.01 9.24 16.18
CA CYS A 87 5.78 10.22 15.44
C CYS A 87 5.24 11.65 15.54
N SER A 88 4.33 11.93 16.48
CA SER A 88 3.65 13.22 16.59
C SER A 88 4.60 14.39 16.90
N SER A 89 5.70 14.15 17.61
CA SER A 89 6.71 15.16 17.90
C SER A 89 7.62 15.43 16.69
N THR A 90 7.78 14.45 15.80
CA THR A 90 8.70 14.53 14.65
C THR A 90 8.00 14.93 13.36
N TRP A 91 6.68 14.69 13.25
CA TRP A 91 5.93 14.88 12.03
C TRP A 91 4.98 16.08 12.07
N ASN A 92 4.80 16.71 10.91
CA ASN A 92 3.75 17.70 10.75
C ASN A 92 2.37 17.03 10.88
N GLN A 93 1.64 17.39 11.94
CA GLN A 93 0.39 16.73 12.32
C GLN A 93 -0.71 16.94 11.27
N GLN A 94 -0.80 18.11 10.65
CA GLN A 94 -1.76 18.38 9.57
C GLN A 94 -1.50 17.45 8.37
N ARG A 95 -0.23 17.36 7.93
CA ARG A 95 0.16 16.46 6.84
C ARG A 95 -0.08 14.98 7.16
N ARG A 96 0.07 14.59 8.43
CA ARG A 96 -0.25 13.23 8.89
C ARG A 96 -1.75 12.94 8.77
N VAL A 97 -2.61 13.87 9.19
CA VAL A 97 -4.07 13.71 9.06
C VAL A 97 -4.46 13.56 7.59
N GLU A 98 -3.92 14.42 6.72
CA GLU A 98 -4.16 14.33 5.27
C GLU A 98 -3.65 13.02 4.66
N LEU A 99 -2.52 12.50 5.16
CA LEU A 99 -1.99 11.20 4.73
C LEU A 99 -2.97 10.07 5.09
N LEU A 100 -3.46 10.04 6.33
CA LEU A 100 -4.41 9.02 6.78
C LEU A 100 -5.71 9.09 5.98
N GLN A 101 -6.26 10.29 5.75
CA GLN A 101 -7.44 10.49 4.90
C GLN A 101 -7.21 9.99 3.46
N SER A 102 -6.02 10.26 2.89
CA SER A 102 -5.66 9.80 1.55
C SER A 102 -5.51 8.28 1.46
N LEU A 103 -5.03 7.62 2.52
CA LEU A 103 -4.94 6.17 2.59
C LEU A 103 -6.32 5.53 2.75
N GLU A 104 -7.14 6.05 3.68
CA GLU A 104 -8.51 5.57 3.93
C GLU A 104 -9.35 5.63 2.66
N ARG A 105 -9.30 6.75 1.94
CA ARG A 105 -10.01 6.90 0.67
C ARG A 105 -9.57 5.85 -0.37
N GLN A 106 -8.27 5.58 -0.51
CA GLN A 106 -7.81 4.54 -1.43
C GLN A 106 -8.26 3.14 -1.01
N ILE A 107 -8.30 2.85 0.29
CA ILE A 107 -8.79 1.56 0.82
C ILE A 107 -10.28 1.38 0.48
N GLN A 108 -11.09 2.41 0.70
CA GLN A 108 -12.53 2.39 0.43
C GLN A 108 -12.83 2.24 -1.06
N GLU A 109 -12.18 3.05 -1.90
CA GLU A 109 -12.35 3.00 -3.35
C GLU A 109 -11.85 1.69 -3.96
N LEU A 110 -10.75 1.09 -3.45
CA LEU A 110 -10.36 -0.27 -3.86
C LEU A 110 -11.35 -1.33 -3.36
N GLY A 111 -11.87 -1.15 -2.14
CA GLY A 111 -12.83 -2.05 -1.53
C GLY A 111 -14.12 -2.17 -2.33
N SER A 112 -14.62 -1.07 -2.88
CA SER A 112 -15.82 -1.08 -3.74
C SER A 112 -15.60 -1.81 -5.07
N CYS A 113 -14.37 -1.82 -5.59
CA CYS A 113 -14.02 -2.53 -6.82
C CYS A 113 -13.85 -4.05 -6.65
N LEU A 114 -13.50 -4.49 -5.45
CA LEU A 114 -13.09 -5.86 -5.19
C LEU A 114 -14.31 -6.69 -4.77
N LYS A 115 -14.64 -7.69 -5.58
CA LYS A 115 -15.37 -8.84 -5.04
C LYS A 115 -14.38 -9.54 -4.10
N GLU A 116 -14.76 -9.79 -2.84
CA GLU A 116 -13.91 -10.51 -1.91
C GLU A 116 -13.32 -11.73 -2.62
N PRO A 117 -11.98 -11.89 -2.63
CA PRO A 117 -11.37 -12.93 -3.44
C PRO A 117 -12.00 -14.26 -3.04
N PRO A 118 -12.29 -15.17 -3.99
CA PRO A 118 -12.62 -16.53 -3.62
C PRO A 118 -11.51 -16.97 -2.68
N VAL A 119 -11.88 -17.48 -1.51
CA VAL A 119 -10.97 -17.74 -0.40
C VAL A 119 -10.05 -18.92 -0.77
N GLY A 120 -9.20 -18.69 -1.75
CA GLY A 120 -8.28 -19.62 -2.34
C GLY A 120 -7.01 -19.68 -1.51
N THR A 121 -6.31 -20.79 -1.65
CA THR A 121 -5.09 -21.08 -0.91
C THR A 121 -4.02 -19.99 -1.11
N GLU A 122 -3.94 -19.37 -2.30
CA GLU A 122 -2.96 -18.33 -2.60
C GLU A 122 -3.16 -17.06 -1.77
N SER A 123 -4.35 -16.43 -1.80
CA SER A 123 -4.64 -15.21 -1.04
C SER A 123 -4.46 -15.41 0.47
N ARG A 124 -4.80 -16.59 1.00
CA ARG A 124 -4.53 -16.94 2.41
C ARG A 124 -3.04 -16.98 2.73
N VAL A 125 -2.22 -17.57 1.85
CA VAL A 125 -0.77 -17.62 2.03
C VAL A 125 -0.16 -16.22 1.95
N LEU A 126 -0.59 -15.42 0.98
CA LEU A 126 -0.16 -14.03 0.82
C LEU A 126 -0.52 -13.20 2.06
N ALA A 127 -1.75 -13.29 2.57
CA ALA A 127 -2.20 -12.61 3.78
C ALA A 127 -1.32 -12.96 4.99
N LYS A 128 -1.04 -14.26 5.19
CA LYS A 128 -0.16 -14.72 6.29
C LYS A 128 1.27 -14.18 6.15
N GLN A 129 1.81 -14.12 4.94
CA GLN A 129 3.14 -13.57 4.68
C GLN A 129 3.17 -12.05 4.93
N LEU A 130 2.17 -11.33 4.44
CA LEU A 130 2.02 -9.90 4.61
C LEU A 130 1.86 -9.52 6.09
N HIS A 131 1.00 -10.23 6.81
CA HIS A 131 0.80 -10.04 8.25
C HIS A 131 2.09 -10.25 9.05
N ARG A 132 2.86 -11.30 8.73
CA ARG A 132 4.17 -11.56 9.38
C ARG A 132 5.15 -10.42 9.13
N TYR A 133 5.20 -9.91 7.91
CA TYR A 133 6.03 -8.76 7.56
C TYR A 133 5.64 -7.52 8.39
N TYR A 134 4.37 -7.11 8.38
CA TYR A 134 3.92 -5.93 9.10
C TYR A 134 4.01 -6.09 10.63
N ARG A 135 3.84 -7.30 11.16
CA ARG A 135 4.10 -7.59 12.59
C ARG A 135 5.55 -7.34 12.95
N LYS A 136 6.52 -7.74 12.11
CA LYS A 136 7.95 -7.47 12.34
C LYS A 136 8.23 -5.97 12.24
N LEU A 137 7.74 -5.32 11.19
CA LEU A 137 7.90 -3.87 11.00
C LEU A 137 7.37 -3.09 12.21
N ARG A 138 6.17 -3.41 12.69
CA ARG A 138 5.57 -2.80 13.88
C ARG A 138 6.46 -2.89 15.12
N ARG A 139 7.13 -4.04 15.33
CA ARG A 139 8.06 -4.20 16.46
C ARG A 139 9.26 -3.29 16.30
N GLN A 140 9.84 -3.21 15.11
CA GLN A 140 11.03 -2.39 14.85
C GLN A 140 10.74 -0.89 14.87
N SER A 141 9.53 -0.48 14.52
CA SER A 141 9.21 0.92 14.31
C SER A 141 8.40 1.57 15.43
N LEU A 142 7.69 0.79 16.24
CA LEU A 142 6.82 1.31 17.32
C LEU A 142 7.29 0.93 18.73
N GLN A 143 8.20 -0.04 18.89
CA GLN A 143 8.73 -0.39 20.21
C GLN A 143 10.01 0.40 20.50
N PRO A 144 10.21 0.86 21.75
CA PRO A 144 11.49 1.44 22.16
C PRO A 144 12.61 0.40 22.00
N PRO A 145 13.86 0.82 21.73
CA PRO A 145 14.99 -0.09 21.67
C PRO A 145 15.08 -0.89 22.96
N VAL A 146 15.14 -2.22 22.86
CA VAL A 146 15.38 -3.11 24.01
C VAL A 146 16.81 -2.88 24.48
N GLY A 147 17.02 -1.91 25.37
CA GLY A 147 18.35 -1.56 25.85
C GLY A 147 18.44 -0.39 26.85
N SER A 148 17.46 0.51 26.94
CA SER A 148 17.53 1.68 27.83
C SER A 148 17.03 1.39 29.26
N ARG A 149 17.65 0.42 29.93
CA ARG A 149 17.81 0.43 31.40
C ARG A 149 19.31 0.46 31.69
N GLN A 150 19.89 1.67 31.71
CA GLN A 150 21.16 1.91 32.40
C GLN A 150 20.84 2.65 33.71
N PRO A 151 21.08 2.05 34.89
CA PRO A 151 21.34 2.79 36.10
C PRO A 151 22.77 3.35 36.01
N GLY A 152 22.92 4.67 36.02
CA GLY A 152 24.21 5.35 36.02
C GLY A 152 24.51 6.04 34.68
N SER A 153 24.14 7.31 34.59
CA SER A 153 24.44 8.16 33.44
C SER A 153 25.81 8.83 33.65
N ASP A 154 26.77 8.54 32.77
CA ASP A 154 27.96 9.37 32.57
C ASP A 154 27.58 10.65 31.78
N PRO A 155 28.10 11.83 32.14
CA PRO A 155 27.80 13.08 31.44
C PRO A 155 28.71 13.21 30.21
N GLY A 156 28.26 12.74 29.06
CA GLY A 156 29.00 12.93 27.80
C GLY A 156 28.39 12.36 26.53
N SER A 157 27.19 11.80 26.56
CA SER A 157 26.57 11.21 25.37
C SER A 157 25.77 12.24 24.58
N ASP A 158 26.11 12.36 23.29
CA ASP A 158 25.52 13.21 22.25
C ASP A 158 23.96 13.26 22.30
N PRO A 159 23.31 14.43 22.40
CA PRO A 159 21.85 14.52 22.62
C PRO A 159 20.98 14.20 21.38
N GLY A 160 21.56 13.80 20.25
CA GLY A 160 20.88 13.86 18.95
C GLY A 160 20.01 12.67 18.54
N SER A 161 20.16 11.49 19.14
CA SER A 161 19.51 10.27 18.63
C SER A 161 18.27 9.89 19.44
N ASP A 162 17.24 10.71 19.37
CA ASP A 162 15.95 10.42 19.99
C ASP A 162 15.38 9.12 19.38
N PRO A 163 15.18 8.02 20.15
CA PRO A 163 14.77 6.72 19.62
C PRO A 163 13.43 6.74 18.88
N GLY A 164 12.58 7.74 19.19
CA GLY A 164 11.36 8.01 18.43
C GLY A 164 11.64 8.40 16.98
N SER A 165 12.75 9.09 16.70
CA SER A 165 13.08 9.58 15.35
C SER A 165 13.43 8.45 14.37
N ALA A 166 14.18 7.44 14.81
CA ALA A 166 14.63 6.33 13.95
C ALA A 166 13.46 5.43 13.52
N GLY A 167 12.55 5.10 14.45
CA GLY A 167 11.33 4.35 14.13
C GLY A 167 10.41 5.10 13.16
N CYS A 168 10.33 6.42 13.31
CA CYS A 168 9.56 7.29 12.41
C CYS A 168 10.17 7.40 11.03
N GLN A 169 11.50 7.53 10.92
CA GLN A 169 12.21 7.49 9.64
C GLN A 169 11.99 6.16 8.92
N LEU A 170 12.08 5.04 9.66
CA LEU A 170 11.81 3.71 9.13
C LEU A 170 10.38 3.60 8.57
N LEU A 171 9.36 4.03 9.33
CA LEU A 171 7.96 4.01 8.89
C LEU A 171 7.74 4.82 7.62
N ARG A 172 8.28 6.04 7.58
CA ARG A 172 8.18 6.92 6.43
C ARG A 172 8.76 6.25 5.19
N GLN A 173 9.95 5.66 5.33
CA GLN A 173 10.62 5.02 4.22
C GLN A 173 9.90 3.79 3.70
N VAL A 174 9.58 2.82 4.56
CA VAL A 174 8.91 1.59 4.10
C VAL A 174 7.57 1.92 3.46
N THR A 175 6.88 2.95 3.95
CA THR A 175 5.66 3.47 3.32
C THR A 175 5.93 3.94 1.89
N LEU A 176 6.96 4.75 1.65
CA LEU A 176 7.35 5.18 0.29
C LEU A 176 7.71 3.99 -0.61
N MET A 177 8.43 3.00 -0.09
CA MET A 177 8.78 1.80 -0.85
C MET A 177 7.55 0.98 -1.22
N HIS A 178 6.60 0.80 -0.30
CA HIS A 178 5.33 0.14 -0.59
C HIS A 178 4.53 0.91 -1.64
N LEU A 179 4.38 2.24 -1.50
CA LEU A 179 3.66 3.07 -2.47
C LEU A 179 4.26 2.96 -3.87
N ASN A 180 5.59 2.99 -3.99
CA ASN A 180 6.28 2.80 -5.26
C ASN A 180 6.02 1.40 -5.84
N ARG A 181 6.11 0.34 -5.04
CA ARG A 181 5.89 -1.04 -5.52
C ARG A 181 4.42 -1.31 -5.87
N MET A 182 3.47 -0.71 -5.16
CA MET A 182 2.06 -0.79 -5.48
C MET A 182 1.72 -0.08 -6.79
N ASP A 183 2.42 1.01 -7.13
CA ASP A 183 2.27 1.68 -8.43
C ASP A 183 2.67 0.77 -9.59
N TYR A 184 3.77 0.03 -9.46
CA TYR A 184 4.16 -0.99 -10.46
C TYR A 184 3.09 -2.08 -10.62
N LEU A 185 2.54 -2.61 -9.50
CA LEU A 185 1.47 -3.60 -9.55
C LEU A 185 0.20 -3.03 -10.21
N ARG A 186 -0.18 -1.80 -9.87
CA ARG A 186 -1.33 -1.11 -10.44
C ARG A 186 -1.21 -0.95 -11.94
N ASN A 187 -0.07 -0.44 -12.42
CA ASN A 187 0.15 -0.20 -13.84
C ASN A 187 0.13 -1.52 -14.62
N HIS A 188 0.71 -2.58 -14.05
CA HIS A 188 0.63 -3.93 -14.62
C HIS A 188 -0.81 -4.47 -14.67
N ALA A 189 -1.57 -4.35 -13.57
CA ALA A 189 -2.96 -4.75 -13.50
C ALA A 189 -3.82 -4.01 -14.55
N ARG A 190 -3.63 -2.70 -14.71
CA ARG A 190 -4.30 -1.88 -15.72
C ARG A 190 -4.01 -2.38 -17.14
N HIS A 191 -2.72 -2.55 -17.47
CA HIS A 191 -2.33 -3.06 -18.78
C HIS A 191 -2.87 -4.46 -19.09
N ARG A 192 -2.97 -5.34 -18.09
CA ARG A 192 -3.61 -6.65 -18.27
C ARG A 192 -5.11 -6.55 -18.50
N ALA A 193 -5.80 -5.62 -17.82
CA ALA A 193 -7.24 -5.41 -17.98
C ALA A 193 -7.60 -4.80 -19.34
N GLU A 194 -6.71 -4.00 -19.92
CA GLU A 194 -6.88 -3.34 -21.24
C GLU A 194 -6.60 -4.28 -22.43
N ARG A 195 -5.97 -5.44 -22.23
CA ARG A 195 -5.69 -6.38 -23.33
C ARG A 195 -6.95 -7.18 -23.69
N PRO A 196 -7.43 -7.14 -24.94
CA PRO A 196 -8.45 -8.06 -25.40
C PRO A 196 -7.94 -9.50 -25.29
N GLY A 197 -8.78 -10.42 -24.80
CA GLY A 197 -8.44 -11.84 -24.72
C GLY A 197 -8.05 -12.43 -26.08
N PRO A 198 -7.35 -13.58 -26.11
CA PRO A 198 -7.02 -14.25 -27.36
C PRO A 198 -8.31 -14.51 -28.14
N LYS A 199 -8.32 -14.10 -29.42
CA LYS A 199 -9.35 -14.49 -30.36
C LYS A 199 -9.15 -16.00 -30.59
N HIS A 200 -10.02 -16.81 -30.02
CA HIS A 200 -10.15 -18.24 -30.35
C HIS A 200 -10.98 -18.39 -31.62
#